data_AF-A0A2W6D4Y0-F1
#
_entry.id   AF-A0A2W6D4Y0-F1
#
_cell.length_a   1.000
_cell.length_b   1.000
_cell.length_c   1.000
_cell.angle_alpha   90.00
_cell.angle_beta   90.00
_cell.angle_gamma   90.00
#
_symmetry.space_group_name_H-M   'P 1'
#
loop_
_entity.id
_entity.type
_entity.pdbx_description
1 polymer ?
#
loop_
_entity_poly.entity_id
_entity_poly.type
_entity_poly.pdbx_seq_one_letter_code
_entity_poly.pdbx_strand_id
1 'polypeptide(L)'
;MTANTHSDNRPVETYVSTSDDAARISSPMVAALEQAWAHIRTRHADVPAAVVILGAGSIGAPAGTLRLGHFAATRWNHDTDDAERLAEVFIGGEGLARGPADVLGTLLHEAAHAIAHARGVKDTSRQGRWHNARFKALAEEVGIEVTKDPRLGWSPTTLPQATRDHLRRHPRPARPGVATAPHRRSRPRRP
;
A
#
# COMPACT_ATOMS: atom_id res chain seq x y z
N MET A 1 64.73 -8.47 -27.64
CA MET A 1 63.87 -9.46 -28.33
C MET A 1 63.70 -10.63 -27.37
N THR A 2 62.54 -11.09 -26.93
CA THR A 2 61.12 -10.70 -27.04
C THR A 2 60.46 -11.48 -25.90
N ALA A 3 59.69 -10.81 -25.05
CA ALA A 3 58.74 -11.48 -24.16
C ALA A 3 57.62 -12.09 -24.99
N ASN A 4 57.04 -13.21 -24.56
CA ASN A 4 55.61 -13.42 -24.81
C ASN A 4 54.97 -14.31 -23.73
N THR A 5 54.08 -13.64 -23.01
CA THR A 5 53.07 -14.08 -22.06
C THR A 5 52.05 -15.02 -22.69
N HIS A 6 51.75 -16.15 -22.05
CA HIS A 6 50.53 -16.93 -22.28
C HIS A 6 49.45 -16.45 -21.31
N SER A 7 48.52 -15.64 -21.80
CA SER A 7 47.33 -15.23 -21.06
C SER A 7 46.26 -16.30 -21.23
N ASP A 8 45.96 -17.01 -20.14
CA ASP A 8 44.80 -17.90 -20.01
C ASP A 8 43.53 -17.05 -20.03
N ASN A 9 42.77 -17.11 -21.13
CA ASN A 9 41.58 -16.30 -21.34
C ASN A 9 40.34 -17.20 -21.16
N ARG A 10 39.91 -17.38 -19.91
CA ARG A 10 38.56 -17.87 -19.62
C ARG A 10 37.61 -16.69 -19.50
N PRO A 11 36.42 -16.73 -20.12
CA PRO A 11 35.45 -15.67 -19.98
C PRO A 11 34.99 -15.61 -18.52
N VAL A 12 35.21 -14.46 -17.88
CA VAL A 12 34.53 -14.08 -16.64
C VAL A 12 33.05 -13.90 -16.99
N GLU A 13 32.25 -14.91 -16.68
CA GLU A 13 30.80 -14.83 -16.71
C GLU A 13 30.38 -13.79 -15.67
N THR A 14 30.05 -12.59 -16.13
CA THR A 14 29.63 -11.49 -15.28
C THR A 14 28.33 -11.90 -14.59
N TYR A 15 28.41 -12.25 -13.31
CA TYR A 15 27.24 -12.57 -12.51
C TYR A 15 26.45 -11.28 -12.31
N VAL A 16 25.45 -11.04 -13.16
CA VAL A 16 24.53 -9.91 -13.02
C VAL A 16 23.78 -10.11 -11.70
N SER A 17 24.06 -9.24 -10.73
CA SER A 17 23.55 -9.37 -9.37
C SER A 17 22.04 -9.14 -9.34
N THR A 18 21.28 -10.20 -9.10
CA THR A 18 19.80 -10.17 -8.99
C THR A 18 19.28 -9.20 -7.93
N SER A 19 20.10 -8.86 -6.94
CA SER A 19 19.80 -7.89 -5.89
C SER A 19 19.71 -6.44 -6.38
N ASP A 20 20.52 -6.04 -7.38
CA ASP A 20 20.46 -4.68 -7.94
C ASP A 20 19.20 -4.48 -8.78
N ASP A 21 18.77 -5.51 -9.52
CA ASP A 21 17.53 -5.48 -10.29
C ASP A 21 16.29 -5.53 -9.40
N ALA A 22 16.32 -6.30 -8.30
CA ALA A 22 15.24 -6.29 -7.31
C ALA A 22 15.09 -4.93 -6.60
N ALA A 23 16.20 -4.28 -6.24
CA ALA A 23 16.20 -2.93 -5.68
C ALA A 23 15.71 -1.88 -6.69
N ARG A 24 16.06 -2.03 -7.98
CA ARG A 24 15.55 -1.20 -9.08
C ARG A 24 14.04 -1.33 -9.29
N ILE A 25 13.42 -2.46 -8.91
CA ILE A 25 11.97 -2.68 -9.07
C ILE A 25 11.17 -2.21 -7.84
N SER A 26 11.67 -2.46 -6.63
CA SER A 26 10.91 -2.20 -5.40
C SER A 26 10.71 -0.70 -5.12
N SER A 27 11.75 0.12 -5.31
CA SER A 27 11.70 1.56 -5.02
C SER A 27 10.68 2.31 -5.92
N PRO A 28 10.67 2.14 -7.25
CA PRO A 28 9.66 2.78 -8.10
C PRO A 28 8.23 2.33 -7.80
N MET A 29 8.04 1.07 -7.36
CA MET A 29 6.72 0.54 -7.04
C MET A 29 6.17 1.15 -5.75
N VAL A 30 6.97 1.23 -4.68
CA VAL A 30 6.57 1.93 -3.45
C VAL A 30 6.27 3.40 -3.76
N ALA A 31 7.13 4.06 -4.55
CA ALA A 31 6.91 5.45 -4.97
C ALA A 31 5.60 5.62 -5.76
N ALA A 32 5.20 4.64 -6.58
CA ALA A 32 3.93 4.67 -7.30
C ALA A 32 2.72 4.52 -6.36
N LEU A 33 2.83 3.66 -5.34
CA LEU A 33 1.78 3.50 -4.32
C LEU A 33 1.63 4.77 -3.46
N GLU A 34 2.74 5.39 -3.06
CA GLU A 34 2.75 6.67 -2.34
C GLU A 34 2.11 7.80 -3.17
N GLN A 35 2.44 7.88 -4.46
CA GLN A 35 1.83 8.84 -5.38
C GLN A 35 0.33 8.60 -5.53
N ALA A 36 -0.09 7.35 -5.67
CA ALA A 36 -1.51 7.00 -5.74
C ALA A 36 -2.25 7.41 -4.46
N TRP A 37 -1.69 7.13 -3.28
CA TRP A 37 -2.28 7.55 -2.00
C TRP A 37 -2.37 9.08 -1.89
N ALA A 38 -1.29 9.80 -2.21
CA ALA A 38 -1.28 11.25 -2.20
C ALA A 38 -2.34 11.84 -3.15
N HIS A 39 -2.51 11.23 -4.32
CA HIS A 39 -3.51 11.65 -5.29
C HIS A 39 -4.95 11.37 -4.82
N ILE A 40 -5.21 10.26 -4.12
CA ILE A 40 -6.50 9.99 -3.46
C ILE A 40 -6.81 11.10 -2.45
N ARG A 41 -5.83 11.51 -1.63
CA ARG A 41 -6.00 12.59 -0.64
C ARG A 41 -6.39 13.93 -1.25
N THR A 42 -5.90 14.26 -2.44
CA THR A 42 -6.29 15.52 -3.12
C THR A 42 -7.79 15.59 -3.45
N ARG A 43 -8.48 14.44 -3.47
CA ARG A 43 -9.93 14.33 -3.75
C ARG A 43 -10.76 14.08 -2.51
N HIS A 44 -10.17 13.48 -1.49
CA HIS A 44 -10.84 13.11 -0.26
C HIS A 44 -10.08 13.70 0.93
N ALA A 45 -10.52 14.89 1.38
CA ALA A 45 -9.84 15.65 2.44
C ALA A 45 -9.72 14.89 3.77
N ASP A 46 -10.64 13.96 4.04
CA ASP A 46 -10.64 13.12 5.23
C ASP A 46 -9.65 11.94 5.17
N VAL A 47 -8.95 11.75 4.04
CA VAL A 47 -7.89 10.75 3.92
C VAL A 47 -6.56 11.34 4.45
N PRO A 48 -5.99 10.77 5.54
CA PRO A 48 -4.79 11.32 6.17
C PRO A 48 -3.53 11.01 5.35
N ALA A 49 -2.46 11.75 5.62
CA ALA A 49 -1.13 11.32 5.25
C ALA A 49 -0.83 9.96 5.92
N ALA A 50 -0.16 9.06 5.20
CA ALA A 50 0.14 7.72 5.70
C ALA A 50 1.50 7.23 5.21
N VAL A 51 2.15 6.42 6.02
CA VAL A 51 3.30 5.61 5.62
C VAL A 51 2.78 4.42 4.81
N VAL A 52 3.22 4.30 3.56
CA VAL A 52 2.85 3.18 2.69
C VAL A 52 3.84 2.04 2.87
N ILE A 53 3.33 0.86 3.21
CA ILE A 53 4.14 -0.35 3.42
C ILE A 53 3.77 -1.39 2.38
N LEU A 54 4.76 -1.86 1.62
CA LEU A 54 4.64 -3.04 0.77
C LEU A 54 5.31 -4.22 1.47
N GLY A 55 4.58 -5.33 1.66
CA GLY A 55 5.12 -6.52 2.29
C GLY A 55 4.32 -7.78 1.99
N ALA A 56 4.77 -8.93 2.50
CA ALA A 56 4.08 -10.21 2.29
C ALA A 56 2.74 -10.24 3.04
N GLY A 57 1.64 -10.29 2.29
CA GLY A 57 0.26 -10.34 2.80
C GLY A 57 -0.10 -11.68 3.43
N SER A 58 0.72 -12.71 3.20
CA SER A 58 0.66 -14.01 3.88
C SER A 58 1.12 -13.96 5.34
N ILE A 59 1.97 -13.00 5.74
CA ILE A 59 2.51 -12.94 7.11
C ILE A 59 1.40 -12.55 8.10
N GLY A 60 1.10 -13.47 9.02
CA GLY A 60 0.07 -13.29 10.04
C GLY A 60 -1.36 -13.33 9.50
N ALA A 61 -1.56 -13.81 8.27
CA ALA A 61 -2.87 -14.19 7.74
C ALA A 61 -3.15 -15.67 8.03
N PRO A 62 -4.43 -16.08 8.22
CA PRO A 62 -4.80 -17.49 8.28
C PRO A 62 -4.29 -18.27 7.06
N ALA A 63 -3.95 -19.55 7.26
CA ALA A 63 -3.50 -20.43 6.18
C ALA A 63 -4.49 -20.41 4.99
N GLY A 64 -3.96 -20.25 3.79
CA GLY A 64 -4.76 -20.15 2.56
C GLY A 64 -5.45 -18.81 2.34
N THR A 65 -5.15 -17.78 3.14
CA THR A 65 -5.67 -16.41 2.95
C THR A 65 -4.55 -15.41 2.76
N LEU A 66 -4.83 -14.31 2.07
CA LEU A 66 -3.90 -13.22 1.82
C LEU A 66 -4.51 -11.89 2.26
N ARG A 67 -3.75 -11.10 3.03
CA ARG A 67 -4.10 -9.70 3.29
C ARG A 67 -3.63 -8.85 2.13
N LEU A 68 -4.58 -8.36 1.33
CA LEU A 68 -4.29 -7.53 0.15
C LEU A 68 -4.04 -6.07 0.52
N GLY A 69 -4.72 -5.57 1.54
CA GLY A 69 -4.58 -4.21 2.08
C GLY A 69 -4.88 -4.16 3.57
N HIS A 70 -4.40 -3.10 4.25
CA HIS A 70 -4.87 -2.74 5.59
C HIS A 70 -4.53 -1.29 5.95
N PHE A 71 -5.51 -0.54 6.42
CA PHE A 71 -5.33 0.76 7.07
C PHE A 71 -5.22 0.64 8.60
N ALA A 72 -4.23 1.34 9.17
CA ALA A 72 -4.10 1.51 10.62
C ALA A 72 -3.78 2.97 10.99
N ALA A 73 -4.70 3.63 11.68
CA ALA A 73 -4.66 5.07 11.91
C ALA A 73 -3.50 5.60 12.77
N THR A 74 -2.92 4.79 13.68
CA THR A 74 -1.98 5.27 14.71
C THR A 74 -0.75 4.38 14.86
N ARG A 75 -0.27 3.80 13.76
CA ARG A 75 0.74 2.73 13.80
C ARG A 75 2.18 3.21 13.97
N TRP A 76 2.47 4.46 13.62
CA TRP A 76 3.82 5.02 13.56
C TRP A 76 4.03 6.19 14.53
N ASN A 77 5.25 6.30 15.03
CA ASN A 77 5.72 7.47 15.78
C ASN A 77 6.45 8.42 14.84
N HIS A 78 6.29 9.72 15.08
CA HIS A 78 7.11 10.77 14.49
C HIS A 78 7.89 11.43 15.64
N ASP A 79 9.21 11.58 15.51
CA ASP A 79 10.12 12.02 16.60
C ASP A 79 10.11 13.55 16.79
N THR A 80 8.95 14.20 16.68
CA THR A 80 8.77 15.61 17.02
C THR A 80 8.02 15.71 18.35
N ASP A 81 8.37 16.68 19.19
CA ASP A 81 7.81 16.85 20.55
C ASP A 81 6.27 16.97 20.60
N ASP A 82 5.64 17.31 19.47
CA ASP A 82 4.19 17.23 19.20
C ASP A 82 3.84 16.01 18.32
N ALA A 83 4.14 14.78 18.76
CA ALA A 83 4.06 13.58 17.93
C ALA A 83 2.62 13.23 17.48
N GLU A 84 2.15 13.88 16.40
CA GLU A 84 1.04 13.38 15.60
C GLU A 84 1.41 11.98 15.11
N ARG A 85 0.60 10.99 15.50
CA ARG A 85 0.81 9.58 15.12
C ARG A 85 0.47 9.44 13.64
N LEU A 86 1.40 8.91 12.85
CA LEU A 86 1.17 8.70 11.42
C LEU A 86 0.36 7.41 11.20
N ALA A 87 -0.55 7.48 10.21
CA ALA A 87 -1.28 6.32 9.73
C ALA A 87 -0.36 5.38 8.90
N GLU A 88 -0.74 4.10 8.82
CA GLU A 88 -0.13 3.08 7.97
C GLU A 88 -1.15 2.64 6.93
N VAL A 89 -0.72 2.54 5.67
CA VAL A 89 -1.44 1.82 4.61
C VAL A 89 -0.55 0.68 4.15
N PHE A 90 -0.94 -0.55 4.46
CA PHE A 90 -0.27 -1.75 4.02
C PHE A 90 -0.85 -2.24 2.70
N ILE A 91 0.01 -2.69 1.78
CA ILE A 91 -0.33 -3.40 0.55
C ILE A 91 0.39 -4.75 0.54
N GLY A 92 -0.37 -5.81 0.33
CA GLY A 92 0.16 -7.17 0.19
C GLY A 92 0.79 -7.38 -1.18
N GLY A 93 2.06 -7.77 -1.21
CA GLY A 93 2.84 -7.94 -2.44
C GLY A 93 2.24 -8.96 -3.41
N GLU A 94 1.61 -10.03 -2.89
CA GLU A 94 0.90 -11.02 -3.68
C GLU A 94 -0.26 -10.41 -4.49
N GLY A 95 -0.86 -9.32 -3.97
CA GLY A 95 -1.93 -8.59 -4.63
C GLY A 95 -1.50 -7.84 -5.89
N LEU A 96 -0.19 -7.61 -6.08
CA LEU A 96 0.36 -6.91 -7.25
C LEU A 96 0.13 -7.68 -8.56
N ALA A 97 0.07 -9.02 -8.49
CA ALA A 97 -0.17 -9.89 -9.64
C ALA A 97 -1.55 -9.69 -10.27
N ARG A 98 -2.50 -9.05 -9.55
CA ARG A 98 -3.82 -8.70 -10.06
C ARG A 98 -3.80 -7.47 -10.99
N GLY A 99 -2.66 -6.79 -11.08
CA GLY A 99 -2.48 -5.63 -11.93
C GLY A 99 -2.87 -4.30 -11.28
N PRO A 100 -2.53 -3.18 -11.93
CA PRO A 100 -2.57 -1.86 -11.32
C PRO A 100 -3.98 -1.38 -10.95
N ALA A 101 -5.00 -1.77 -11.71
CA ALA A 101 -6.39 -1.40 -11.42
C ALA A 101 -6.88 -2.02 -10.11
N ASP A 102 -6.54 -3.28 -9.85
CA ASP A 102 -6.95 -3.98 -8.62
C ASP A 102 -6.13 -3.53 -7.41
N VAL A 103 -4.86 -3.18 -7.61
CA VAL A 103 -4.04 -2.53 -6.58
C VAL A 103 -4.60 -1.16 -6.21
N LEU A 104 -5.00 -0.35 -7.19
CA LEU A 104 -5.65 0.94 -6.95
C LEU A 104 -7.03 0.77 -6.26
N GLY A 105 -7.81 -0.23 -6.66
CA GLY A 105 -9.04 -0.60 -5.95
C GLY A 105 -8.78 -0.95 -4.49
N THR A 106 -7.67 -1.63 -4.20
CA THR A 106 -7.25 -1.94 -2.82
C THR A 106 -6.87 -0.67 -2.05
N LEU A 107 -6.12 0.25 -2.66
CA LEU A 107 -5.81 1.54 -2.02
C LEU A 107 -7.07 2.36 -1.70
N LEU A 108 -8.04 2.41 -2.62
CA LEU A 108 -9.31 3.09 -2.39
C LEU A 108 -10.14 2.41 -1.31
N HIS A 109 -10.11 1.07 -1.23
CA HIS A 109 -10.72 0.31 -0.13
C HIS A 109 -10.15 0.75 1.22
N GLU A 110 -8.83 0.84 1.34
CA GLU A 110 -8.17 1.32 2.57
C GLU A 110 -8.46 2.81 2.83
N ALA A 111 -8.64 3.63 1.78
CA ALA A 111 -9.06 5.02 1.93
C ALA A 111 -10.47 5.15 2.51
N ALA A 112 -11.41 4.27 2.14
CA ALA A 112 -12.75 4.24 2.74
C ALA A 112 -12.68 3.98 4.25
N HIS A 113 -11.82 3.05 4.69
CA HIS A 113 -11.54 2.83 6.12
C HIS A 113 -10.91 4.05 6.80
N ALA A 114 -10.01 4.75 6.10
CA ALA A 114 -9.38 5.95 6.61
C ALA A 114 -10.40 7.07 6.84
N ILE A 115 -11.32 7.29 5.89
CA ILE A 115 -12.45 8.23 6.04
C ILE A 115 -13.36 7.80 7.18
N ALA A 116 -13.66 6.50 7.29
CA ALA A 116 -14.48 5.99 8.39
C ALA A 116 -13.86 6.35 9.75
N HIS A 117 -12.54 6.15 9.89
CA HIS A 117 -11.82 6.51 11.10
C HIS A 117 -11.87 8.02 11.38
N ALA A 118 -11.55 8.86 10.39
CA ALA A 118 -11.55 10.31 10.52
C ALA A 118 -12.93 10.86 10.94
N ARG A 119 -14.01 10.26 10.43
CA ARG A 119 -15.40 10.64 10.73
C ARG A 119 -16.00 9.93 11.95
N GLY A 120 -15.25 9.07 12.66
CA GLY A 120 -15.77 8.28 13.78
C GLY A 120 -16.85 7.27 13.38
N VAL A 121 -16.89 6.85 12.12
CA VAL A 121 -17.86 5.90 11.58
C VAL A 121 -17.40 4.47 11.85
N LYS A 122 -18.24 3.69 12.53
CA LYS A 122 -18.04 2.24 12.68
C LYS A 122 -18.50 1.51 11.42
N ASP A 123 -17.57 1.29 10.50
CA ASP A 123 -17.74 0.71 9.16
C ASP A 123 -17.56 -0.81 9.11
N THR A 124 -16.91 -1.39 10.12
CA THR A 124 -16.72 -2.83 10.25
C THR A 124 -17.26 -3.41 11.57
N SER A 125 -17.42 -4.73 11.59
CA SER A 125 -17.76 -5.54 12.77
C SER A 125 -17.00 -6.87 12.74
N ARG A 126 -17.25 -7.76 13.72
CA ARG A 126 -16.57 -9.06 13.85
C ARG A 126 -15.03 -8.93 13.86
N GLN A 127 -14.52 -7.96 14.62
CA GLN A 127 -13.09 -7.63 14.71
C GLN A 127 -12.49 -7.26 13.35
N GLY A 128 -13.19 -6.41 12.58
CA GLY A 128 -12.76 -5.95 11.26
C GLY A 128 -13.08 -6.90 10.10
N ARG A 129 -13.55 -8.12 10.36
CA ARG A 129 -13.81 -9.11 9.30
C ARG A 129 -15.06 -8.81 8.47
N TRP A 130 -16.05 -8.13 9.04
CA TRP A 130 -17.34 -7.89 8.39
C TRP A 130 -17.51 -6.41 8.06
N HIS A 131 -17.60 -6.08 6.77
CA HIS A 131 -17.84 -4.75 6.23
C HIS A 131 -19.33 -4.47 6.14
N ASN A 132 -19.80 -3.43 6.83
CA ASN A 132 -21.22 -3.13 6.93
C ASN A 132 -21.69 -2.13 5.85
N ALA A 133 -22.97 -1.76 5.84
CA ALA A 133 -23.51 -0.85 4.82
C ALA A 133 -22.90 0.57 4.88
N ARG A 134 -22.35 0.99 6.03
CA ARG A 134 -21.63 2.27 6.14
C ARG A 134 -20.30 2.20 5.41
N PHE A 135 -19.60 1.06 5.49
CA PHE A 135 -18.42 0.83 4.67
C PHE A 135 -18.77 0.93 3.17
N LYS A 136 -19.84 0.27 2.73
CA LYS A 136 -20.30 0.38 1.33
C LYS A 136 -20.47 1.83 0.88
N ALA A 137 -21.17 2.65 1.68
CA ALA A 137 -21.39 4.05 1.34
C ALA A 137 -20.08 4.83 1.20
N LEU A 138 -19.10 4.60 2.08
CA LEU A 138 -17.78 5.22 2.01
C LEU A 138 -16.95 4.69 0.83
N ALA A 139 -17.08 3.40 0.51
CA ALA A 139 -16.45 2.77 -0.65
C ALA A 139 -16.95 3.42 -1.96
N GLU A 140 -18.26 3.64 -2.07
CA GLU A 140 -18.88 4.34 -3.19
C GLU A 140 -18.47 5.81 -3.25
N GLU A 141 -18.33 6.47 -2.10
CA GLU A 141 -17.84 7.85 -2.01
C GLU A 141 -16.42 8.01 -2.55
N VAL A 142 -15.52 7.06 -2.26
CA VAL A 142 -14.15 7.05 -2.82
C VAL A 142 -14.09 6.51 -4.25
N GLY A 143 -15.24 6.18 -4.84
CA GLY A 143 -15.36 5.81 -6.25
C GLY A 143 -15.08 4.35 -6.56
N ILE A 144 -15.21 3.43 -5.60
CA ILE A 144 -15.20 1.98 -5.86
C ILE A 144 -16.57 1.35 -5.66
N GLU A 145 -16.81 0.27 -6.38
CA GLU A 145 -18.00 -0.56 -6.18
C GLU A 145 -17.65 -1.76 -5.29
N VAL A 146 -18.52 -2.09 -4.35
CA VAL A 146 -18.37 -3.28 -3.52
C VAL A 146 -19.62 -4.14 -3.56
N THR A 147 -19.43 -5.45 -3.68
CA THR A 147 -20.53 -6.42 -3.63
C THR A 147 -20.60 -7.10 -2.26
N LYS A 148 -21.75 -7.71 -1.95
CA LYS A 148 -21.98 -8.34 -0.66
C LYS A 148 -21.50 -9.80 -0.68
N ASP A 149 -20.53 -10.12 0.15
CA ASP A 149 -20.03 -11.47 0.41
C ASP A 149 -20.62 -12.03 1.72
N PRO A 150 -21.02 -13.31 1.77
CA PRO A 150 -21.63 -13.92 2.96
C PRO A 150 -20.70 -14.04 4.16
N ARG A 151 -19.38 -13.93 3.99
CA ARG A 151 -18.37 -14.04 5.06
C ARG A 151 -17.80 -12.67 5.45
N LEU A 152 -17.58 -11.81 4.48
CA LEU A 152 -16.87 -10.54 4.62
C LEU A 152 -17.78 -9.30 4.63
N GLY A 153 -19.07 -9.44 4.31
CA GLY A 153 -19.96 -8.30 4.13
C GLY A 153 -19.68 -7.58 2.80
N TRP A 154 -19.83 -6.26 2.76
CA TRP A 154 -19.56 -5.46 1.55
C TRP A 154 -18.05 -5.30 1.33
N SER A 155 -17.40 -6.20 0.59
CA SER A 155 -15.93 -6.25 0.57
C SER A 155 -15.31 -6.52 -0.82
N PRO A 156 -15.77 -7.53 -1.59
CA PRO A 156 -15.26 -7.72 -2.96
C PRO A 156 -15.38 -6.42 -3.75
N THR A 157 -14.23 -5.91 -4.20
CA THR A 157 -14.07 -4.56 -4.72
C THR A 157 -13.85 -4.60 -6.22
N THR A 158 -14.59 -3.77 -6.94
CA THR A 158 -14.38 -3.47 -8.36
C THR A 158 -14.03 -2.00 -8.49
N LEU A 159 -12.99 -1.70 -9.26
CA LEU A 159 -12.66 -0.32 -9.62
C LEU A 159 -13.39 0.06 -10.92
N PRO A 160 -14.40 0.95 -10.90
CA PRO A 160 -15.12 1.35 -12.11
C PRO A 160 -14.19 2.06 -13.10
N GLN A 161 -14.47 1.90 -14.40
CA GLN A 161 -13.65 2.52 -15.46
C GLN A 161 -13.64 4.05 -15.35
N ALA A 162 -14.78 4.67 -15.02
CA ALA A 162 -14.88 6.11 -14.81
C ALA A 162 -13.91 6.62 -13.74
N THR A 163 -13.80 5.90 -12.61
CA THR A 163 -12.85 6.21 -11.54
C THR A 163 -11.40 6.06 -12.02
N ARG A 164 -11.08 5.01 -12.79
CA ARG A 164 -9.75 4.83 -13.40
C ARG A 164 -9.37 6.03 -14.27
N ASP A 165 -10.29 6.43 -15.15
CA ASP A 165 -10.03 7.53 -16.09
C ASP A 165 -9.96 8.88 -15.38
N HIS A 166 -10.67 9.04 -14.28
CA HIS A 166 -10.60 10.25 -13.46
C HIS A 166 -9.26 10.37 -12.73
N LEU A 167 -8.73 9.26 -12.19
CA LEU A 167 -7.45 9.24 -11.47
C LEU A 167 -6.24 9.33 -12.41
N ARG A 168 -6.38 8.93 -13.68
CA ARG A 168 -5.33 9.07 -14.72
C ARG A 168 -5.05 10.51 -15.16
N ARG A 169 -5.97 11.45 -14.93
CA ARG A 169 -5.95 12.80 -15.51
C ARG A 169 -5.11 13.84 -14.76
N HIS A 170 -4.30 13.46 -13.75
CA HIS A 170 -3.36 14.43 -13.14
C HIS A 170 -1.91 14.25 -13.54
N PRO A 171 -1.20 15.37 -13.73
CA PRO A 171 0.25 15.37 -13.86
C PRO A 171 0.90 14.95 -12.54
N ARG A 172 2.06 14.32 -12.69
CA ARG A 172 2.91 13.74 -11.64
C ARG A 172 3.12 14.74 -10.47
N PRO A 173 2.88 14.34 -9.21
CA PRO A 173 3.15 15.21 -8.07
C PRO A 173 4.66 15.48 -7.94
N ALA A 174 5.01 16.65 -7.39
CA ALA A 174 6.39 17.02 -7.09
C ALA A 174 7.03 16.03 -6.10
N ARG A 175 8.35 15.82 -6.22
CA ARG A 175 9.11 14.90 -5.35
C ARG A 175 8.89 15.26 -3.87
N PRO A 176 8.61 14.28 -2.98
CA PRO A 176 8.60 14.56 -1.56
C PRO A 176 9.98 15.05 -1.11
N GLY A 177 10.02 16.09 -0.28
CA GLY A 177 11.24 16.52 0.41
C GLY A 177 11.71 15.46 1.40
N VAL A 178 13.01 15.44 1.70
CA VAL A 178 13.60 14.51 2.68
C VAL A 178 13.02 14.82 4.05
N ALA A 179 12.09 13.97 4.52
CA ALA A 179 11.64 13.94 5.91
C ALA A 179 12.38 12.83 6.67
N THR A 180 12.62 13.04 7.96
CA THR A 180 13.16 12.02 8.88
C THR A 180 12.27 10.78 8.89
N ALA A 181 12.88 9.58 8.79
CA ALA A 181 12.15 8.34 8.64
C ALA A 181 11.36 7.98 9.91
N PRO A 182 10.03 7.81 9.85
CA PRO A 182 9.24 7.40 11.00
C PRO A 182 9.54 5.94 11.40
N HIS A 183 9.34 5.57 12.67
CA HIS A 183 9.55 4.21 13.16
C HIS A 183 8.25 3.53 13.63
N ARG A 184 8.15 2.21 13.38
CA ARG A 184 6.92 1.43 13.65
C ARG A 184 6.81 1.06 15.12
N ARG A 185 5.62 1.16 15.70
CA ARG A 185 5.40 0.69 17.08
C ARG A 185 5.48 -0.83 17.19
N SER A 186 6.37 -1.30 18.06
CA SER A 186 6.35 -2.67 18.59
C SER A 186 5.02 -2.96 19.28
N ARG A 187 4.44 -4.14 19.05
CA ARG A 187 3.29 -4.58 19.86
C ARG A 187 3.74 -4.69 21.32
N PRO A 188 2.96 -4.22 22.30
CA PRO A 188 3.29 -4.48 23.70
C PRO A 188 3.37 -6.00 23.90
N ARG A 189 4.43 -6.45 24.58
CA ARG A 189 4.50 -7.83 25.07
C ARG A 189 3.29 -8.04 25.99
N ARG A 190 2.50 -9.09 25.77
CA ARG A 190 1.48 -9.48 26.74
C ARG A 190 2.20 -9.83 28.06
N PRO A 191 1.66 -9.41 29.22
CA PRO A 191 2.15 -9.90 30.51
C PRO A 191 1.95 -11.42 30.62
#